data_AF-N9N3T1-F1
#
_entry.id   AF-N9N3T1-F1
#
_cell.length_a   1.000
_cell.length_b   1.000
_cell.length_c   1.000
_cell.angle_alpha   90.00
_cell.angle_beta   90.00
_cell.angle_gamma   90.00
#
_symmetry.space_group_name_H-M   'P 1'
#
loop_
_entity.id
_entity.type
_entity.pdbx_description
1 polymer ?
#
loop_
_entity_poly.entity_id
_entity_poly.type
_entity_poly.pdbx_seq_one_letter_code
_entity_poly.pdbx_strand_id
1 'polypeptide(L)'
;MNALNTALTQPQTHTKESMLSLPSQLKAQYPLSATLAQQISKHRQTIQNILSGHDHRLMVITGPCSIHDPIAVLEYADRLQQLQEQVKDQIFLVMRAYIEKPRTTLGWKGFLYDPNLDGSSDLQLGLEKSRQLYLQLIEKGLPIASEILSPMATGYFDDLLAWGAIGARTSESQIHREIASHMPYSIGFKNGTDGSIQIALDAIQSALHGHQFLGMTQQGLPAILHSEGNPLPHLILRGSNQGTNYDLASIQAMHFKHKQLPALVIDCSHGNSGKDPLLQPQVLQQIIAERAESKVRGVMIESHLVDGNQKISCDMTYGQSVTDGCLGWDKTEQALLDVAEKMRLKK
;
A
#
# COMPACT_ATOMS: atom_id res chain seq x y z
N MET A 1 -55.63 22.19 -16.79
CA MET A 1 -54.57 21.57 -15.96
C MET A 1 -53.73 20.69 -16.87
N ASN A 2 -52.58 21.19 -17.33
CA ASN A 2 -51.64 20.39 -18.13
C ASN A 2 -50.38 20.15 -17.30
N ALA A 3 -50.14 18.88 -16.95
CA ALA A 3 -49.00 18.38 -16.19
C ALA A 3 -47.66 18.41 -16.97
N LEU A 4 -47.56 19.26 -18.00
CA LEU A 4 -46.41 19.32 -18.92
C LEU A 4 -45.50 20.55 -18.69
N ASN A 5 -45.89 21.51 -17.85
CA ASN A 5 -45.10 22.73 -17.60
C ASN A 5 -44.24 22.68 -16.32
N THR A 6 -44.24 21.58 -15.57
CA THR A 6 -43.47 21.47 -14.32
C THR A 6 -42.07 20.85 -14.48
N ALA A 7 -41.69 20.45 -15.70
CA ALA A 7 -40.38 19.81 -15.95
C ALA A 7 -39.24 20.79 -16.28
N LEU A 8 -39.51 22.09 -16.42
CA LEU A 8 -38.51 23.10 -16.86
C LEU A 8 -37.91 23.94 -15.71
N THR A 9 -38.12 23.54 -14.45
CA THR A 9 -37.53 24.21 -13.27
C THR A 9 -36.76 23.25 -12.37
N GLN A 10 -36.12 22.23 -12.95
CA GLN A 10 -35.05 21.55 -12.22
C GLN A 10 -33.83 22.48 -12.18
N PRO A 11 -33.22 22.72 -11.00
CA PRO A 11 -31.98 23.46 -10.94
C PRO A 11 -30.96 22.71 -11.77
N GLN A 12 -30.45 23.33 -12.83
CA GLN A 12 -29.29 22.82 -13.56
C GLN A 12 -28.17 22.65 -12.54
N THR A 13 -27.87 21.40 -12.19
CA THR A 13 -26.67 21.07 -11.45
C THR A 13 -25.50 21.46 -12.35
N HIS A 14 -24.92 22.64 -12.12
CA HIS A 14 -23.69 23.04 -12.78
C HIS A 14 -22.59 22.06 -12.37
N THR A 15 -22.25 21.12 -13.25
CA THR A 15 -21.08 20.26 -13.09
C THR A 15 -19.85 21.11 -13.35
N LYS A 16 -19.14 21.50 -12.29
CA LYS A 16 -17.82 22.14 -12.40
C LYS A 16 -16.79 21.05 -12.71
N GLU A 17 -16.23 21.09 -13.92
CA GLU A 17 -15.14 20.22 -14.33
C GLU A 17 -13.81 20.98 -14.24
N SER A 18 -12.73 20.29 -13.90
CA SER A 18 -11.38 20.85 -13.85
C SER A 18 -10.42 19.84 -14.44
N MET A 19 -9.62 20.28 -15.41
CA MET A 19 -8.69 19.42 -16.11
C MET A 19 -7.46 19.15 -15.24
N LEU A 20 -6.96 17.92 -15.29
CA LEU A 20 -5.69 17.52 -14.68
C LEU A 20 -4.64 17.36 -15.78
N SER A 21 -3.36 17.47 -15.42
CA SER A 21 -2.24 17.11 -16.29
C SER A 21 -2.38 15.66 -16.73
N LEU A 22 -2.02 15.36 -17.98
CA LEU A 22 -2.02 13.98 -18.46
C LEU A 22 -0.92 13.15 -17.77
N PRO A 23 -1.09 11.83 -17.62
CA PRO A 23 -0.04 10.97 -17.08
C PRO A 23 1.32 11.14 -17.77
N SER A 24 1.33 11.21 -19.11
CA SER A 24 2.55 11.45 -19.89
C SER A 24 3.18 12.82 -19.62
N GLN A 25 2.38 13.86 -19.41
CA GLN A 25 2.87 15.21 -19.10
C GLN A 25 3.50 15.25 -17.72
N LEU A 26 2.85 14.65 -16.72
CA LEU A 26 3.39 14.59 -15.35
C LEU A 26 4.69 13.78 -15.30
N LYS A 27 4.75 12.66 -16.03
CA LYS A 27 5.96 11.84 -16.18
C LYS A 27 7.10 12.58 -16.89
N ALA A 28 6.78 13.43 -17.87
CA ALA A 28 7.78 14.26 -18.53
C ALA A 28 8.29 15.40 -17.62
N GLN A 29 7.41 16.01 -16.82
CA GLN A 29 7.76 17.07 -15.87
C GLN A 29 8.61 16.55 -14.70
N TYR A 30 8.31 15.34 -14.22
CA TYR A 30 9.03 14.67 -13.15
C TYR A 30 9.54 13.30 -13.64
N PRO A 31 10.64 13.28 -14.42
CA PRO A 31 11.11 12.07 -15.10
C PRO A 31 11.76 11.08 -14.13
N LEU A 32 11.45 9.79 -14.32
CA LEU A 32 12.21 8.70 -13.72
C LEU A 32 13.51 8.49 -14.53
N SER A 33 14.67 8.65 -13.90
CA SER A 33 15.95 8.42 -14.57
C SER A 33 16.16 6.93 -14.88
N ALA A 34 16.94 6.62 -15.91
CA ALA A 34 17.24 5.24 -16.30
C ALA A 34 17.89 4.44 -15.15
N THR A 35 18.76 5.07 -14.36
CA THR A 35 19.40 4.45 -13.20
C THR A 35 18.37 4.06 -12.13
N LEU A 36 17.44 4.96 -11.80
CA LEU A 36 16.38 4.68 -10.84
C LEU A 36 15.37 3.65 -11.37
N ALA A 37 15.07 3.65 -12.67
CA ALA A 37 14.25 2.62 -13.30
C ALA A 37 14.88 1.21 -13.17
N GLN A 38 16.20 1.10 -13.36
CA GLN A 38 16.92 -0.16 -13.13
C GLN A 38 16.91 -0.56 -11.65
N GLN A 39 17.04 0.39 -10.73
CA GLN A 39 16.93 0.14 -9.29
C GLN A 39 15.55 -0.43 -8.94
N ILE A 40 14.47 0.19 -9.40
CA ILE A 40 13.09 -0.27 -9.18
C ILE A 40 12.88 -1.66 -9.78
N SER A 41 13.39 -1.92 -10.98
CA SER A 41 13.32 -3.25 -11.60
C SER A 41 13.99 -4.32 -10.72
N LYS A 42 15.18 -4.04 -10.16
CA LYS A 42 15.85 -4.93 -9.21
C LYS A 42 15.04 -5.13 -7.93
N HIS A 43 14.45 -4.07 -7.39
CA HIS A 43 13.57 -4.16 -6.22
C HIS A 43 12.36 -5.06 -6.48
N ARG A 44 11.68 -4.89 -7.62
CA ARG A 44 10.56 -5.74 -8.03
C ARG A 44 10.97 -7.20 -8.14
N GLN A 45 12.14 -7.48 -8.72
CA GLN A 45 12.67 -8.85 -8.80
C GLN A 45 12.98 -9.43 -7.41
N THR A 46 13.59 -8.66 -6.52
CA THR A 46 13.84 -9.10 -5.14
C THR A 46 12.54 -9.45 -4.41
N ILE A 47 11.52 -8.61 -4.53
CA ILE A 47 10.20 -8.85 -3.94
C ILE A 47 9.57 -10.13 -4.48
N GLN A 48 9.63 -10.33 -5.79
CA GLN A 48 9.15 -11.57 -6.43
C GLN A 48 9.93 -12.81 -5.94
N ASN A 49 11.25 -12.71 -5.76
CA ASN A 49 12.07 -13.80 -5.24
C ASN A 49 11.71 -14.14 -3.79
N ILE A 50 11.43 -13.14 -2.94
CA ILE A 50 11.01 -13.37 -1.55
C ILE A 50 9.65 -14.05 -1.50
N LEU A 51 8.68 -13.51 -2.23
CA LEU A 51 7.31 -14.02 -2.27
C LEU A 51 7.26 -15.45 -2.84
N SER A 52 8.06 -15.76 -3.87
CA SER A 52 8.16 -17.11 -4.44
C SER A 52 9.02 -18.07 -3.59
N GLY A 53 9.77 -17.55 -2.62
CA GLY A 53 10.59 -18.34 -1.70
C GLY A 53 12.01 -18.64 -2.17
N HIS A 54 12.45 -18.07 -3.30
CA HIS A 54 13.84 -18.14 -3.78
C HIS A 54 14.79 -17.26 -2.97
N ASP A 55 14.27 -16.21 -2.34
CA ASP A 55 14.97 -15.41 -1.34
C ASP A 55 14.34 -15.66 0.03
N HIS A 56 15.15 -16.04 1.02
CA HIS A 56 14.69 -16.44 2.35
C HIS A 56 14.49 -15.27 3.31
N ARG A 57 14.91 -14.06 2.92
CA ARG A 57 14.69 -12.86 3.71
C ARG A 57 13.21 -12.61 3.96
N LEU A 58 12.90 -11.90 5.02
CA LEU A 58 11.56 -11.41 5.31
C LEU A 58 11.37 -10.07 4.60
N MET A 59 10.32 -9.96 3.79
CA MET A 59 9.90 -8.65 3.28
C MET A 59 9.15 -7.88 4.38
N VAL A 60 9.54 -6.65 4.69
CA VAL A 60 8.85 -5.82 5.69
C VAL A 60 8.37 -4.54 5.01
N ILE A 61 7.05 -4.38 4.88
CA ILE A 61 6.42 -3.17 4.39
C ILE A 61 6.17 -2.25 5.59
N THR A 62 6.93 -1.17 5.73
CA THR A 62 6.89 -0.32 6.92
C THR A 62 6.94 1.16 6.58
N GLY A 63 6.21 1.98 7.34
CA GLY A 63 6.12 3.41 7.15
C GLY A 63 4.76 3.97 7.55
N PRO A 64 4.54 5.28 7.33
CA PRO A 64 3.36 5.95 7.84
C PRO A 64 2.05 5.35 7.34
N CYS A 65 1.02 5.40 8.17
CA CYS A 65 -0.33 5.03 7.75
C CYS A 65 -0.78 5.83 6.51
N SER A 66 -0.41 7.10 6.44
CA SER A 66 -0.59 7.98 5.28
C SER A 66 0.48 9.07 5.26
N ILE A 67 0.98 9.42 4.09
CA ILE A 67 1.86 10.59 3.89
C ILE A 67 1.03 11.85 4.03
N HIS A 68 1.47 12.83 4.81
CA HIS A 68 0.83 14.15 4.90
C HIS A 68 1.87 15.29 4.94
N ASP A 69 3.04 15.03 5.51
CA ASP A 69 4.20 15.93 5.53
C ASP A 69 5.39 15.29 4.79
N PRO A 70 5.76 15.79 3.59
CA PRO A 70 6.92 15.32 2.84
C PRO A 70 8.23 15.40 3.63
N ILE A 71 8.40 16.40 4.52
CA ILE A 71 9.64 16.60 5.26
C ILE A 71 9.82 15.47 6.27
N ALA A 72 8.82 15.21 7.13
CA ALA A 72 8.83 14.09 8.06
C ALA A 72 8.98 12.72 7.37
N VAL A 73 8.36 12.57 6.19
CA VAL A 73 8.44 11.32 5.42
C VAL A 73 9.83 11.10 4.84
N LEU A 74 10.51 12.15 4.36
CA LEU A 74 11.89 12.06 3.89
C LEU A 74 12.87 11.77 5.03
N GLU A 75 12.66 12.34 6.23
CA GLU A 75 13.44 12.00 7.41
C GLU A 75 13.24 10.53 7.80
N TYR A 76 11.99 10.06 7.84
CA TYR A 76 11.69 8.65 8.10
C TYR A 76 12.39 7.73 7.09
N ALA A 77 12.41 8.11 5.82
CA ALA A 77 13.10 7.36 4.78
C ALA A 77 14.62 7.29 4.98
N ASP A 78 15.26 8.39 5.42
CA ASP A 78 16.69 8.37 5.74
C ASP A 78 17.01 7.40 6.87
N ARG A 79 16.19 7.41 7.94
CA ARG A 79 16.35 6.47 9.05
C ARG A 79 16.09 5.02 8.59
N LEU A 80 15.08 4.80 7.76
CA LEU A 80 14.75 3.47 7.22
C LEU A 80 15.87 2.91 6.34
N GLN A 81 16.52 3.75 5.53
CA GLN A 81 17.65 3.34 4.71
C GLN A 81 18.88 2.96 5.56
N GLN A 82 19.14 3.69 6.65
CA GLN A 82 20.20 3.31 7.60
C GLN A 82 19.90 1.97 8.28
N LEU A 83 18.64 1.73 8.67
CA LEU A 83 18.21 0.46 9.22
C LEU A 83 18.33 -0.68 8.21
N GLN A 84 17.99 -0.45 6.93
CA GLN A 84 18.12 -1.45 5.87
C GLN A 84 19.55 -2.01 5.81
N GLU A 85 20.58 -1.18 5.93
CA GLU A 85 21.98 -1.63 5.91
C GLU A 85 22.30 -2.59 7.06
N GLN A 86 21.70 -2.37 8.24
CA GLN A 86 21.91 -3.18 9.43
C GLN A 86 21.19 -4.54 9.38
N VAL A 87 20.08 -4.64 8.63
CA VAL A 87 19.23 -5.85 8.61
C VAL A 87 19.19 -6.58 7.27
N LYS A 88 19.90 -6.09 6.24
CA LYS A 88 19.78 -6.55 4.84
C LYS A 88 20.04 -8.04 4.58
N ASP A 89 20.74 -8.72 5.49
CA ASP A 89 21.01 -10.16 5.43
C ASP A 89 19.79 -11.02 5.80
N GLN A 90 18.82 -10.46 6.52
CA GLN A 90 17.59 -11.16 6.96
C GLN A 90 16.32 -10.49 6.48
N ILE A 91 16.32 -9.17 6.30
CA ILE A 91 15.14 -8.35 6.05
C ILE A 91 15.34 -7.50 4.80
N PHE A 92 14.31 -7.46 3.96
CA PHE A 92 14.18 -6.52 2.85
C PHE A 92 13.06 -5.54 3.16
N LEU A 93 13.43 -4.30 3.47
CA LEU A 93 12.52 -3.21 3.81
C LEU A 93 11.92 -2.63 2.53
N VAL A 94 10.61 -2.41 2.57
CA VAL A 94 9.84 -1.71 1.54
C VAL A 94 9.11 -0.57 2.24
N MET A 95 9.40 0.66 1.84
CA MET A 95 8.81 1.83 2.47
C MET A 95 7.34 1.95 2.07
N ARG A 96 6.46 1.98 3.06
CA ARG A 96 5.05 2.30 2.89
C ARG A 96 4.90 3.81 2.64
N ALA A 97 4.42 4.18 1.46
CA ALA A 97 4.32 5.56 0.99
C ALA A 97 2.91 5.87 0.49
N TYR A 98 1.89 5.76 1.36
CA TYR A 98 0.49 5.82 0.93
C TYR A 98 0.00 7.27 0.81
N ILE A 99 -0.29 7.69 -0.43
CA ILE A 99 -0.81 9.03 -0.76
C ILE A 99 -2.35 9.07 -0.83
N GLU A 100 -3.01 7.93 -0.78
CA GLU A 100 -4.48 7.80 -0.78
C GLU A 100 -4.95 7.09 0.51
N LYS A 101 -6.13 7.46 1.01
CA LYS A 101 -6.77 6.80 2.16
C LYS A 101 -8.26 6.58 1.95
N PRO A 102 -8.74 5.32 2.02
CA PRO A 102 -10.17 5.04 1.92
C PRO A 102 -10.90 5.56 3.17
N ARG A 103 -12.02 6.25 2.97
CA ARG A 103 -12.87 6.79 4.04
C ARG A 103 -14.22 6.09 4.06
N THR A 104 -14.69 5.71 5.25
CA THR A 104 -16.02 5.11 5.43
C THR A 104 -17.14 6.13 5.19
N THR A 105 -16.93 7.37 5.61
CA THR A 105 -17.91 8.46 5.47
C THR A 105 -17.24 9.72 4.93
N LEU A 106 -16.73 10.58 5.82
CA LEU A 106 -16.07 11.84 5.48
C LEU A 106 -14.67 11.91 6.07
N GLY A 107 -13.88 12.83 5.51
CA GLY A 107 -12.59 13.29 5.99
C GLY A 107 -11.50 13.25 4.93
N TRP A 108 -10.31 13.67 5.33
CA TRP A 108 -9.16 13.79 4.43
C TRP A 108 -8.84 12.47 3.71
N LYS A 109 -8.69 12.55 2.37
CA LYS A 109 -8.60 11.41 1.45
C LYS A 109 -7.16 11.03 1.09
N GLY A 110 -6.17 11.74 1.63
CA GLY A 110 -4.77 11.50 1.34
C GLY A 110 -4.08 12.69 0.67
N PHE A 111 -2.75 12.65 0.68
CA PHE A 111 -1.86 13.68 0.12
C PHE A 111 -2.14 13.96 -1.35
N LEU A 112 -2.52 12.93 -2.11
CA LEU A 112 -2.89 13.08 -3.51
C LEU A 112 -4.08 14.03 -3.69
N TYR A 113 -5.07 13.95 -2.80
CA TYR A 113 -6.31 14.71 -2.94
C TYR A 113 -6.23 16.10 -2.33
N ASP A 114 -5.52 16.25 -1.21
CA ASP A 114 -5.43 17.51 -0.47
C ASP A 114 -4.06 17.62 0.19
N PRO A 115 -3.01 18.01 -0.57
CA PRO A 115 -1.63 18.01 -0.10
C PRO A 115 -1.32 19.12 0.90
N ASN A 116 -2.21 20.11 1.06
CA ASN A 116 -2.03 21.24 1.97
C ASN A 116 -2.83 21.07 3.27
N LEU A 117 -3.66 20.02 3.37
CA LEU A 117 -4.51 19.73 4.54
C LEU A 117 -5.49 20.88 4.87
N ASP A 118 -5.84 21.70 3.88
CA ASP A 118 -6.67 22.90 4.04
C ASP A 118 -8.10 22.73 3.47
N GLY A 119 -8.41 21.54 2.94
CA GLY A 119 -9.71 21.23 2.34
C GLY A 119 -9.89 21.76 0.92
N SER A 120 -8.88 22.41 0.32
CA SER A 120 -8.92 22.89 -1.07
C SER A 120 -9.17 21.77 -2.08
N SER A 121 -8.76 20.55 -1.75
CA SER A 121 -8.81 19.39 -2.63
C SER A 121 -8.07 19.61 -3.96
N ASP A 122 -6.94 20.32 -3.91
CA ASP A 122 -6.11 20.59 -5.09
C ASP A 122 -5.39 19.33 -5.58
N LEU A 123 -6.11 18.56 -6.39
CA LEU A 123 -5.65 17.29 -6.96
C LEU A 123 -4.52 17.47 -7.99
N GLN A 124 -4.46 18.60 -8.69
CA GLN A 124 -3.35 18.88 -9.62
C GLN A 124 -2.04 19.04 -8.83
N LEU A 125 -2.06 19.88 -7.78
CA LEU A 125 -0.92 20.04 -6.89
C LEU A 125 -0.56 18.71 -6.19
N GLY A 126 -1.57 17.93 -5.81
CA GLY A 126 -1.39 16.63 -5.18
C GLY A 126 -0.70 15.61 -6.10
N LEU A 127 -1.03 15.58 -7.39
CA LEU A 127 -0.35 14.74 -8.38
C LEU A 127 1.14 15.10 -8.49
N GLU A 128 1.44 16.39 -8.63
CA GLU A 128 2.81 16.91 -8.76
C GLU A 128 3.65 16.62 -7.52
N LYS A 129 3.15 16.99 -6.33
CA LYS A 129 3.85 16.76 -5.06
C LYS A 129 4.03 15.27 -4.77
N SER A 130 3.02 14.43 -5.05
CA SER A 130 3.13 12.98 -4.82
C SER A 130 4.20 12.36 -5.70
N ARG A 131 4.27 12.73 -6.99
CA ARG A 131 5.27 12.18 -7.91
C ARG A 131 6.67 12.63 -7.55
N GLN A 132 6.84 13.91 -7.23
CA GLN A 132 8.11 14.45 -6.78
C GLN A 132 8.59 13.75 -5.50
N LEU A 133 7.71 13.56 -4.51
CA LEU A 133 8.05 12.87 -3.28
C LEU A 133 8.46 11.41 -3.53
N TYR A 134 7.74 10.67 -4.37
CA TYR A 134 8.12 9.31 -4.72
C TYR A 134 9.51 9.23 -5.35
N LEU A 135 9.84 10.14 -6.27
CA LEU A 135 11.20 10.21 -6.84
C LEU A 135 12.26 10.45 -5.76
N GLN A 136 12.03 11.40 -4.85
CA GLN A 136 12.95 11.67 -3.74
C GLN A 136 13.12 10.47 -2.80
N LEU A 137 12.06 9.69 -2.55
CA LEU A 137 12.13 8.46 -1.76
C LEU A 137 12.94 7.37 -2.46
N ILE A 138 12.75 7.22 -3.77
CA ILE A 138 13.49 6.26 -4.60
C ILE A 138 14.97 6.63 -4.68
N GLU A 139 15.30 7.93 -4.76
CA GLU A 139 16.68 8.44 -4.73
C GLU A 139 17.44 8.07 -3.47
N LYS A 140 16.73 7.87 -2.34
CA LYS A 140 17.33 7.36 -1.09
C LYS A 140 17.69 5.87 -1.15
N GLY A 141 17.34 5.17 -2.23
CA GLY A 141 17.65 3.75 -2.43
C GLY A 141 16.57 2.79 -1.94
N LEU A 142 15.43 3.29 -1.44
CA LEU A 142 14.36 2.46 -0.91
C LEU A 142 13.34 2.05 -1.99
N PRO A 143 12.85 0.80 -1.98
CA PRO A 143 11.64 0.46 -2.70
C PRO A 143 10.42 1.07 -2.00
N ILE A 144 9.49 1.61 -2.78
CA ILE A 144 8.25 2.19 -2.26
C ILE A 144 7.03 1.31 -2.57
N ALA A 145 6.10 1.30 -1.63
CA ALA A 145 4.84 0.58 -1.66
C ALA A 145 3.65 1.54 -1.46
N SER A 146 2.60 1.40 -2.27
CA SER A 146 1.34 2.14 -2.11
C SER A 146 0.13 1.20 -2.16
N GLU A 147 -0.98 1.63 -1.56
CA GLU A 147 -2.29 1.07 -1.89
C GLU A 147 -2.80 1.70 -3.18
N ILE A 148 -3.42 0.87 -4.02
CA ILE A 148 -4.12 1.33 -5.22
C ILE A 148 -5.58 1.49 -4.83
N LEU A 149 -5.98 2.73 -4.54
CA LEU A 149 -7.37 3.07 -4.24
C LEU A 149 -8.08 3.62 -5.46
N SER A 150 -7.43 4.50 -6.21
CA SER A 150 -7.91 4.98 -7.51
C SER A 150 -7.19 4.26 -8.65
N PRO A 151 -7.86 3.35 -9.40
CA PRO A 151 -7.26 2.72 -10.58
C PRO A 151 -6.74 3.74 -11.60
N MET A 152 -7.37 4.91 -11.72
CA MET A 152 -6.92 5.98 -12.63
C MET A 152 -5.60 6.63 -12.20
N ALA A 153 -5.32 6.69 -10.89
CA ALA A 153 -4.08 7.26 -10.38
C ALA A 153 -2.86 6.41 -10.78
N THR A 154 -3.04 5.11 -11.03
CA THR A 154 -1.93 4.20 -11.40
C THR A 154 -1.16 4.68 -12.62
N GLY A 155 -1.83 5.26 -13.61
CA GLY A 155 -1.18 5.76 -14.83
C GLY A 155 -0.10 6.82 -14.57
N TYR A 156 -0.17 7.52 -13.43
CA TYR A 156 0.78 8.56 -13.03
C TYR A 156 1.98 8.04 -12.24
N PHE A 157 1.89 6.84 -11.66
CA PHE A 157 2.84 6.35 -10.65
C PHE A 157 3.31 4.90 -10.85
N ASP A 158 2.76 4.17 -11.82
CA ASP A 158 3.09 2.78 -12.15
C ASP A 158 4.58 2.51 -12.40
N ASP A 159 5.32 3.51 -12.89
CA ASP A 159 6.77 3.46 -13.12
C ASP A 159 7.59 3.55 -11.83
N LEU A 160 7.02 4.07 -10.73
CA LEU A 160 7.72 4.39 -9.49
C LEU A 160 7.58 3.31 -8.40
N LEU A 161 6.49 2.55 -8.40
CA LEU A 161 6.20 1.60 -7.32
C LEU A 161 6.94 0.26 -7.47
N ALA A 162 7.42 -0.30 -6.35
CA ALA A 162 8.03 -1.63 -6.31
C ALA A 162 7.05 -2.73 -5.88
N TRP A 163 5.98 -2.36 -5.18
CA TRP A 163 4.94 -3.26 -4.67
C TRP A 163 3.63 -2.49 -4.46
N GLY A 164 2.49 -3.17 -4.58
CA GLY A 164 1.17 -2.57 -4.38
C GLY A 164 0.29 -3.36 -3.41
N ALA A 165 -0.68 -2.68 -2.81
CA ALA A 165 -1.77 -3.33 -2.07
C ALA A 165 -3.14 -2.99 -2.66
N ILE A 166 -4.05 -3.96 -2.61
CA ILE A 166 -5.49 -3.72 -2.73
C ILE A 166 -6.10 -3.88 -1.34
N GLY A 167 -6.81 -2.85 -0.90
CA GLY A 167 -7.39 -2.77 0.44
C GLY A 167 -8.56 -3.74 0.64
N ALA A 168 -8.87 -4.03 1.92
CA ALA A 168 -9.90 -4.99 2.30
C ALA A 168 -11.30 -4.65 1.75
N ARG A 169 -11.56 -3.37 1.43
CA ARG A 169 -12.84 -2.88 0.88
C ARG A 169 -12.89 -2.91 -0.65
N THR A 170 -11.74 -3.08 -1.31
CA THR A 170 -11.62 -3.05 -2.77
C THR A 170 -11.15 -4.39 -3.34
N SER A 171 -10.77 -5.38 -2.52
CA SER A 171 -10.43 -6.74 -2.96
C SER A 171 -11.57 -7.44 -3.72
N GLU A 172 -12.84 -7.11 -3.44
CA GLU A 172 -14.00 -7.64 -4.18
C GLU A 172 -14.29 -6.87 -5.48
N SER A 173 -13.68 -5.68 -5.66
CA SER A 173 -13.96 -4.83 -6.81
C SER A 173 -13.29 -5.36 -8.08
N GLN A 174 -14.10 -5.64 -9.09
CA GLN A 174 -13.63 -6.14 -10.39
C GLN A 174 -12.61 -5.19 -11.05
N ILE A 175 -12.86 -3.87 -11.02
CA ILE A 175 -11.94 -2.87 -11.60
C ILE A 175 -10.57 -2.91 -10.90
N HIS A 176 -10.53 -3.20 -9.60
CA HIS A 176 -9.27 -3.34 -8.86
C HIS A 176 -8.53 -4.64 -9.19
N ARG A 177 -9.25 -5.73 -9.50
CA ARG A 177 -8.66 -6.99 -9.95
C ARG A 177 -8.07 -6.85 -11.36
N GLU A 178 -8.79 -6.17 -12.24
CA GLU A 178 -8.36 -5.85 -13.61
C GLU A 178 -7.11 -4.96 -13.59
N ILE A 179 -7.13 -3.84 -12.87
CA ILE A 179 -5.95 -2.96 -12.83
C ILE A 179 -4.75 -3.67 -12.17
N ALA A 180 -4.99 -4.52 -11.17
CA ALA A 180 -3.92 -5.29 -10.54
C ALA A 180 -3.24 -6.27 -11.51
N SER A 181 -4.01 -6.88 -12.41
CA SER A 181 -3.46 -7.74 -13.47
C SER A 181 -2.56 -6.99 -14.47
N HIS A 182 -2.71 -5.66 -14.57
CA HIS A 182 -1.94 -4.81 -15.47
C HIS A 182 -0.65 -4.24 -14.85
N MET A 183 -0.52 -4.28 -13.52
CA MET A 183 0.61 -3.64 -12.85
C MET A 183 1.93 -4.43 -13.01
N PRO A 184 3.07 -3.75 -13.25
CA PRO A 184 4.36 -4.39 -13.51
C PRO A 184 5.08 -4.86 -12.23
N TYR A 185 4.38 -4.89 -11.09
CA TYR A 185 4.90 -5.25 -9.78
C TYR A 185 3.89 -6.12 -9.03
N SER A 186 4.38 -6.86 -8.04
CA SER A 186 3.55 -7.76 -7.22
C SER A 186 2.53 -6.98 -6.39
N ILE A 187 1.29 -7.49 -6.35
CA ILE A 187 0.19 -6.87 -5.61
C ILE A 187 -0.32 -7.81 -4.51
N GLY A 188 -0.42 -7.30 -3.30
CA GLY A 188 -1.04 -8.01 -2.19
C GLY A 188 -2.51 -7.65 -2.03
N PHE A 189 -3.38 -8.64 -1.87
CA PHE A 189 -4.81 -8.47 -1.63
C PHE A 189 -5.13 -8.70 -0.16
N LYS A 190 -5.68 -7.69 0.51
CA LYS A 190 -6.14 -7.83 1.90
C LYS A 190 -7.39 -8.71 1.97
N ASN A 191 -7.46 -9.58 2.99
CA ASN A 191 -8.71 -10.26 3.34
C ASN A 191 -9.83 -9.25 3.66
N GLY A 192 -11.08 -9.67 3.51
CA GLY A 192 -12.26 -8.86 3.80
C GLY A 192 -12.28 -8.36 5.24
N THR A 193 -12.97 -7.24 5.51
CA THR A 193 -13.03 -6.64 6.85
C THR A 193 -13.73 -7.54 7.89
N ASP A 194 -14.52 -8.50 7.42
CA ASP A 194 -15.16 -9.57 8.18
C ASP A 194 -14.22 -10.76 8.48
N GLY A 195 -13.03 -10.78 7.89
CA GLY A 195 -12.05 -11.88 8.00
C GLY A 195 -12.07 -12.86 6.83
N SER A 196 -12.99 -12.69 5.86
CA SER A 196 -13.10 -13.60 4.72
C SER A 196 -11.86 -13.53 3.83
N ILE A 197 -11.13 -14.64 3.76
CA ILE A 197 -9.99 -14.77 2.84
C ILE A 197 -10.41 -15.14 1.43
N GLN A 198 -11.62 -15.70 1.24
CA GLN A 198 -12.07 -16.15 -0.08
C GLN A 198 -12.12 -14.99 -1.08
N ILE A 199 -12.56 -13.81 -0.64
CA ILE A 199 -12.58 -12.59 -1.47
C ILE A 199 -11.19 -12.26 -2.01
N ALA A 200 -10.15 -12.40 -1.17
CA ALA A 200 -8.77 -12.16 -1.57
C ALA A 200 -8.24 -13.28 -2.47
N LEU A 201 -8.58 -14.55 -2.20
CA LEU A 201 -8.20 -15.67 -3.06
C LEU A 201 -8.80 -15.54 -4.47
N ASP A 202 -10.07 -15.15 -4.58
CA ASP A 202 -10.73 -14.91 -5.86
C ASP A 202 -10.09 -13.73 -6.60
N ALA A 203 -9.72 -12.68 -5.87
CA ALA A 203 -9.03 -11.52 -6.43
C ALA A 203 -7.64 -11.88 -6.97
N ILE A 204 -6.89 -12.72 -6.23
CA ILE A 204 -5.58 -13.24 -6.64
C ILE A 204 -5.72 -14.10 -7.89
N GLN A 205 -6.70 -15.02 -7.92
CA GLN A 205 -6.98 -15.83 -9.11
C GLN A 205 -7.34 -14.98 -10.31
N SER A 206 -8.18 -13.96 -10.13
CA SER A 206 -8.52 -13.02 -11.19
C SER A 206 -7.28 -12.25 -11.69
N ALA A 207 -6.47 -11.71 -10.77
CA ALA A 207 -5.30 -10.92 -11.11
C ALA A 207 -4.17 -11.72 -11.78
N LEU A 208 -4.11 -13.05 -11.61
CA LEU A 208 -3.15 -13.92 -12.29
C LEU A 208 -3.35 -14.02 -13.80
N HIS A 209 -4.54 -13.69 -14.31
CA HIS A 209 -4.90 -13.85 -15.71
C HIS A 209 -4.92 -12.50 -16.42
N GLY A 210 -4.74 -12.52 -17.73
CA GLY A 210 -4.91 -11.34 -18.58
C GLY A 210 -6.39 -10.92 -18.69
N HIS A 211 -6.61 -9.61 -18.76
CA HIS A 211 -7.93 -8.98 -18.90
C HIS A 211 -7.95 -8.02 -20.09
N GLN A 212 -9.16 -7.68 -20.52
CA GLN A 212 -9.45 -6.57 -21.42
C GLN A 212 -10.47 -5.68 -20.74
N PHE A 213 -10.11 -4.43 -20.42
CA PHE A 213 -10.95 -3.57 -19.58
C PHE A 213 -10.86 -2.10 -19.98
N LEU A 214 -11.87 -1.32 -19.61
CA LEU A 214 -11.91 0.12 -19.86
C LEU A 214 -10.91 0.85 -18.95
N GLY A 215 -10.07 1.69 -19.53
CA GLY A 215 -9.14 2.56 -18.81
C GLY A 215 -8.84 3.85 -19.55
N MET A 216 -7.75 4.52 -19.17
CA MET A 216 -7.26 5.73 -19.82
C MET A 216 -5.85 5.50 -20.38
N THR A 217 -5.56 6.06 -21.55
CA THR A 217 -4.20 6.12 -22.09
C THR A 217 -3.33 7.09 -21.30
N GLN A 218 -2.03 7.07 -21.53
CA GLN A 218 -1.09 8.06 -20.97
C GLN A 218 -1.37 9.49 -21.50
N GLN A 219 -2.19 9.62 -22.55
CA GLN A 219 -2.69 10.88 -23.11
C GLN A 219 -4.08 11.26 -22.57
N GLY A 220 -4.60 10.55 -21.56
CA GLY A 220 -5.88 10.83 -20.91
C GLY A 220 -7.12 10.50 -21.75
N LEU A 221 -6.97 9.74 -22.84
CA LEU A 221 -8.10 9.31 -23.66
C LEU A 221 -8.63 7.96 -23.17
N PRO A 222 -9.96 7.72 -23.16
CA PRO A 222 -10.52 6.41 -22.88
C PRO A 222 -10.00 5.35 -23.86
N ALA A 223 -9.64 4.17 -23.37
CA ALA A 223 -9.13 3.07 -24.17
C ALA A 223 -9.48 1.70 -23.57
N ILE A 224 -9.41 0.66 -24.39
CA ILE A 224 -9.37 -0.73 -23.91
C ILE A 224 -7.92 -1.03 -23.55
N LEU A 225 -7.68 -1.33 -22.28
CA LEU A 225 -6.38 -1.78 -21.78
C LEU A 225 -6.34 -3.30 -21.82
N HIS A 226 -5.17 -3.84 -22.17
CA HIS A 226 -4.89 -5.26 -22.16
C HIS A 226 -3.84 -5.55 -21.08
N SER A 227 -4.07 -6.58 -20.28
CA SER A 227 -3.11 -7.08 -19.31
C SER A 227 -2.74 -8.53 -19.57
N GLU A 228 -1.59 -8.94 -19.07
CA GLU A 228 -1.09 -10.32 -19.19
C GLU A 228 -1.22 -11.13 -17.89
N GLY A 229 -1.59 -10.46 -16.78
CA GLY A 229 -1.60 -11.03 -15.45
C GLY A 229 -0.54 -10.39 -14.54
N ASN A 230 -0.83 -10.33 -13.24
CA ASN A 230 0.08 -9.81 -12.24
C ASN A 230 1.23 -10.81 -12.02
N PRO A 231 2.50 -10.34 -11.89
CA PRO A 231 3.64 -11.24 -11.78
C PRO A 231 3.60 -12.14 -10.54
N LEU A 232 3.09 -11.66 -9.40
CA LEU A 232 2.99 -12.47 -8.19
C LEU A 232 1.95 -11.90 -7.20
N PRO A 233 0.65 -12.03 -7.49
CA PRO A 233 -0.40 -11.62 -6.59
C PRO A 233 -0.41 -12.54 -5.36
N HIS A 234 -0.63 -11.96 -4.18
CA HIS A 234 -0.47 -12.68 -2.91
C HIS A 234 -1.45 -12.23 -1.84
N LEU A 235 -1.59 -13.02 -0.79
CA LEU A 235 -2.55 -12.78 0.28
C LEU A 235 -1.95 -11.88 1.36
N ILE A 236 -2.71 -10.87 1.79
CA ILE A 236 -2.42 -10.08 2.99
C ILE A 236 -3.46 -10.41 4.07
N LEU A 237 -3.00 -10.97 5.18
CA LEU A 237 -3.81 -11.19 6.37
C LEU A 237 -3.74 -9.98 7.30
N ARG A 238 -4.87 -9.38 7.63
CA ARG A 238 -4.96 -8.11 8.39
C ARG A 238 -5.91 -8.17 9.59
N GLY A 239 -6.26 -9.38 10.02
CA GLY A 239 -7.30 -9.66 10.99
C GLY A 239 -8.68 -9.33 10.46
N SER A 240 -9.63 -9.19 11.36
CA SER A 240 -10.99 -8.74 11.09
C SER A 240 -11.49 -7.84 12.21
N ASN A 241 -12.76 -7.45 12.15
CA ASN A 241 -13.42 -6.79 13.29
C ASN A 241 -13.72 -7.77 14.45
N GLN A 242 -13.64 -9.08 14.21
CA GLN A 242 -14.02 -10.13 15.17
C GLN A 242 -12.82 -10.88 15.76
N GLY A 243 -11.62 -10.70 15.22
CA GLY A 243 -10.43 -11.37 15.73
C GLY A 243 -9.20 -11.21 14.84
N THR A 244 -8.11 -11.79 15.32
CA THR A 244 -6.82 -11.83 14.67
C THR A 244 -6.73 -13.03 13.73
N ASN A 245 -5.84 -12.99 12.74
CA ASN A 245 -5.60 -14.13 11.84
C ASN A 245 -4.12 -14.30 11.50
N TYR A 246 -3.22 -13.89 12.40
CA TYR A 246 -1.77 -13.93 12.19
C TYR A 246 -1.09 -15.16 12.80
N ASP A 247 -1.76 -15.87 13.71
CA ASP A 247 -1.20 -17.02 14.42
C ASP A 247 -1.18 -18.29 13.54
N LEU A 248 -0.28 -19.20 13.88
CA LEU A 248 -0.07 -20.45 13.16
C LEU A 248 -1.33 -21.31 13.07
N ALA A 249 -2.17 -21.35 14.11
CA ALA A 249 -3.38 -22.17 14.10
C ALA A 249 -4.39 -21.64 13.08
N SER A 250 -4.57 -20.32 13.02
CA SER A 250 -5.33 -19.65 11.96
C SER A 250 -4.79 -20.00 10.58
N ILE A 251 -3.47 -19.92 10.37
CA ILE A 251 -2.82 -20.20 9.07
C ILE A 251 -2.98 -21.68 8.67
N GLN A 252 -2.81 -22.61 9.60
CA GLN A 252 -3.01 -24.04 9.35
C GLN A 252 -4.47 -24.36 9.01
N ALA A 253 -5.43 -23.74 9.69
CA ALA A 253 -6.85 -23.89 9.37
C ALA A 253 -7.17 -23.40 7.95
N MET A 254 -6.57 -22.28 7.54
CA MET A 254 -6.69 -21.77 6.16
C MET A 254 -6.08 -22.72 5.13
N HIS A 255 -4.89 -23.27 5.41
CA HIS A 255 -4.26 -24.27 4.53
C HIS A 255 -5.12 -25.53 4.37
N PHE A 256 -5.67 -26.03 5.48
CA PHE A 256 -6.55 -27.20 5.46
C PHE A 256 -7.79 -26.97 4.56
N LYS A 257 -8.38 -25.77 4.63
CA LYS A 257 -9.58 -25.42 3.87
C LYS A 257 -9.31 -25.19 2.38
N HIS A 258 -8.20 -24.55 2.01
CA HIS A 258 -7.96 -24.06 0.64
C HIS A 258 -6.90 -24.84 -0.15
N LYS A 259 -6.27 -25.88 0.45
CA LYS A 259 -5.21 -26.75 -0.10
C LYS A 259 -3.91 -26.03 -0.48
N GLN A 260 -3.98 -25.02 -1.34
CA GLN A 260 -2.84 -24.20 -1.76
C GLN A 260 -3.15 -22.73 -1.50
N LEU A 261 -2.36 -22.11 -0.64
CA LEU A 261 -2.39 -20.67 -0.44
C LEU A 261 -1.29 -20.02 -1.28
N PRO A 262 -1.54 -18.83 -1.83
CA PRO A 262 -0.49 -18.01 -2.43
C PRO A 262 0.51 -17.57 -1.35
N ALA A 263 1.55 -16.84 -1.76
CA ALA A 263 2.48 -16.24 -0.80
C ALA A 263 1.72 -15.43 0.27
N LEU A 264 2.22 -15.46 1.50
CA LEU A 264 1.54 -14.85 2.63
C LEU A 264 2.33 -13.65 3.18
N VAL A 265 1.65 -12.52 3.24
CA VAL A 265 2.08 -11.32 3.96
C VAL A 265 1.10 -11.07 5.11
N ILE A 266 1.60 -10.68 6.29
CA ILE A 266 0.75 -10.42 7.46
C ILE A 266 0.89 -8.97 7.93
N ASP A 267 -0.22 -8.24 7.94
CA ASP A 267 -0.31 -6.90 8.50
C ASP A 267 -0.40 -6.97 10.03
N CYS A 268 0.61 -6.43 10.72
CA CYS A 268 0.70 -6.42 12.17
C CYS A 268 -0.23 -5.39 12.82
N SER A 269 -0.70 -4.40 12.05
CA SER A 269 -1.58 -3.32 12.52
C SER A 269 -3.04 -3.78 12.53
N HIS A 270 -3.98 -2.85 12.39
CA HIS A 270 -5.35 -3.13 11.99
C HIS A 270 -6.06 -4.16 12.91
N GLY A 271 -6.76 -5.16 12.35
CA GLY A 271 -7.47 -6.16 13.15
C GLY A 271 -6.53 -7.05 13.96
N ASN A 272 -5.29 -7.24 13.50
CA ASN A 272 -4.30 -8.09 14.16
C ASN A 272 -3.71 -7.46 15.42
N SER A 273 -3.68 -6.13 15.52
CA SER A 273 -3.30 -5.40 16.74
C SER A 273 -4.50 -4.93 17.57
N GLY A 274 -5.74 -5.28 17.21
CA GLY A 274 -6.91 -4.67 17.83
C GLY A 274 -6.99 -3.14 17.64
N LYS A 275 -6.31 -2.60 16.62
CA LYS A 275 -6.10 -1.17 16.35
C LYS A 275 -5.27 -0.44 17.41
N ASP A 276 -4.47 -1.15 18.21
CA ASP A 276 -3.47 -0.57 19.10
C ASP A 276 -2.07 -0.67 18.46
N PRO A 277 -1.47 0.45 18.02
CA PRO A 277 -0.15 0.43 17.38
C PRO A 277 0.95 -0.16 18.26
N LEU A 278 0.82 -0.10 19.59
CA LEU A 278 1.81 -0.60 20.54
C LEU A 278 1.84 -2.14 20.62
N LEU A 279 0.81 -2.82 20.12
CA LEU A 279 0.75 -4.28 20.06
C LEU A 279 1.41 -4.85 18.81
N GLN A 280 1.71 -4.03 17.79
CA GLN A 280 2.36 -4.49 16.56
C GLN A 280 3.68 -5.26 16.80
N PRO A 281 4.59 -4.85 17.72
CA PRO A 281 5.80 -5.62 18.03
C PRO A 281 5.51 -7.03 18.57
N GLN A 282 4.48 -7.19 19.40
CA GLN A 282 4.09 -8.50 19.92
C GLN A 282 3.57 -9.41 18.80
N VAL A 283 2.72 -8.87 17.92
CA VAL A 283 2.21 -9.58 16.74
C VAL A 283 3.39 -10.02 15.85
N LEU A 284 4.32 -9.11 15.58
CA LEU A 284 5.53 -9.39 14.82
C LEU A 284 6.37 -10.52 15.44
N GLN A 285 6.64 -10.44 16.74
CA GLN A 285 7.44 -11.46 17.45
C GLN A 285 6.83 -12.86 17.35
N GLN A 286 5.50 -12.96 17.41
CA GLN A 286 4.78 -14.23 17.25
C GLN A 286 4.90 -14.77 15.82
N ILE A 287 4.64 -13.94 14.81
CA ILE A 287 4.80 -14.30 13.39
C ILE A 287 6.20 -14.87 13.13
N ILE A 288 7.24 -14.23 13.68
CA ILE A 288 8.63 -14.67 13.50
C ILE A 288 8.96 -15.94 14.29
N ALA A 289 8.34 -16.14 15.45
CA ALA A 289 8.47 -17.39 16.20
C ALA A 289 7.95 -18.58 15.37
N GLU A 290 6.82 -18.39 14.69
CA GLU A 290 6.07 -19.40 13.95
C GLU A 290 6.43 -19.47 12.44
N ARG A 291 7.33 -18.60 11.95
CA ARG A 291 7.64 -18.42 10.52
C ARG A 291 8.10 -19.70 9.81
N ALA A 292 8.83 -20.57 10.50
CA ALA A 292 9.33 -21.82 9.92
C ALA A 292 8.19 -22.74 9.45
N GLU A 293 7.09 -22.76 10.20
CA GLU A 293 5.92 -23.59 9.89
C GLU A 293 4.90 -22.85 9.01
N SER A 294 4.64 -21.58 9.33
CA SER A 294 3.67 -20.75 8.60
C SER A 294 4.15 -20.31 7.20
N LYS A 295 5.47 -20.35 6.95
CA LYS A 295 6.11 -19.93 5.69
C LYS A 295 5.80 -18.50 5.26
N VAL A 296 5.49 -17.62 6.22
CA VAL A 296 5.21 -16.19 5.98
C VAL A 296 6.37 -15.54 5.25
N ARG A 297 6.06 -14.84 4.15
CA ARG A 297 7.04 -14.19 3.26
C ARG A 297 7.28 -12.74 3.62
N GLY A 298 6.29 -12.07 4.17
CA GLY A 298 6.46 -10.71 4.64
C GLY A 298 5.48 -10.26 5.71
N VAL A 299 5.72 -9.07 6.23
CA VAL A 299 4.86 -8.40 7.21
C VAL A 299 4.61 -6.95 6.84
N MET A 300 3.51 -6.37 7.31
CA MET A 300 3.28 -4.92 7.25
C MET A 300 3.28 -4.32 8.66
N ILE A 301 3.88 -3.15 8.82
CA ILE A 301 3.93 -2.38 10.07
C ILE A 301 3.56 -0.93 9.77
N GLU A 302 2.60 -0.38 10.50
CA GLU A 302 2.30 1.05 10.44
C GLU A 302 3.15 1.78 11.48
N SER A 303 4.09 2.59 11.00
CA SER A 303 5.12 3.22 11.81
C SER A 303 5.42 4.63 11.32
N HIS A 304 5.85 5.51 12.21
CA HIS A 304 6.21 6.88 11.88
C HIS A 304 7.35 7.33 12.79
N LEU A 305 7.65 8.64 12.82
CA LEU A 305 8.69 9.16 13.70
C LEU A 305 8.20 9.14 15.15
N VAL A 306 6.93 9.49 15.35
CA VAL A 306 6.27 9.58 16.66
C VAL A 306 5.12 8.56 16.74
N ASP A 307 4.92 8.00 17.93
CA ASP A 307 3.82 7.07 18.23
C ASP A 307 2.44 7.71 18.08
N GLY A 308 1.43 6.86 17.85
CA GLY A 308 0.03 7.23 17.89
C GLY A 308 -0.44 8.00 16.66
N ASN A 309 -1.50 8.78 16.85
CA ASN A 309 -2.07 9.64 15.82
C ASN A 309 -2.55 10.97 16.42
N GLN A 310 -2.90 11.88 15.54
CA GLN A 310 -3.46 13.19 15.84
C GLN A 310 -4.55 13.56 14.84
N LYS A 311 -5.33 14.58 15.19
CA LYS A 311 -6.27 15.20 14.27
C LYS A 311 -5.56 16.28 13.46
N ILE A 312 -5.98 16.47 12.22
CA ILE A 312 -5.54 17.61 11.40
C ILE A 312 -5.94 18.90 12.10
N SER A 313 -4.97 19.75 12.41
CA SER A 313 -5.17 21.03 13.09
C SER A 313 -4.04 22.01 12.74
N CYS A 314 -4.09 23.24 13.26
CA CYS A 314 -3.01 24.21 13.11
C CYS A 314 -1.79 23.94 14.00
N ASP A 315 -1.94 23.07 15.00
CA ASP A 315 -0.89 22.66 15.93
C ASP A 315 -0.75 21.14 15.86
N MET A 316 0.12 20.68 14.96
CA MET A 316 0.36 19.25 14.73
C MET A 316 1.76 18.88 15.19
N THR A 317 1.87 17.75 15.89
CA THR A 317 3.14 17.12 16.24
C THR A 317 3.84 16.67 14.97
N TYR A 318 5.07 17.13 14.77
CA TYR A 318 5.92 16.71 13.66
C TYR A 318 6.09 15.18 13.63
N GLY A 319 5.90 14.57 12.46
CA GLY A 319 6.15 13.13 12.28
C GLY A 319 5.18 12.19 13.01
N GLN A 320 3.99 12.67 13.39
CA GLN A 320 2.91 11.86 13.95
C GLN A 320 1.76 11.73 12.93
N SER A 321 1.21 10.52 12.81
CA SER A 321 0.16 10.20 11.82
C SER A 321 -1.11 11.04 12.00
N VAL A 322 -1.70 11.52 10.89
CA VAL A 322 -3.02 12.18 10.88
C VAL A 322 -4.18 11.23 10.57
N THR A 323 -3.90 9.93 10.46
CA THR A 323 -4.89 8.88 10.19
C THR A 323 -4.87 7.79 11.28
N ASP A 324 -4.57 6.54 10.94
CA ASP A 324 -4.49 5.47 11.94
C ASP A 324 -3.20 5.62 12.76
N GLY A 325 -3.25 5.17 14.02
CA GLY A 325 -2.11 5.24 14.92
C GLY A 325 -0.91 4.46 14.40
N CYS A 326 0.29 5.01 14.58
CA CYS A 326 1.53 4.37 14.14
C CYS A 326 2.43 4.04 15.34
N LEU A 327 3.34 3.08 15.16
CA LEU A 327 4.45 2.83 16.07
C LEU A 327 5.55 3.87 15.84
N GLY A 328 6.10 4.47 16.91
CA GLY A 328 7.19 5.44 16.81
C GLY A 328 8.51 4.81 16.33
N TRP A 329 9.45 5.67 15.93
CA TRP A 329 10.70 5.22 15.30
C TRP A 329 11.51 4.29 16.19
N ASP A 330 11.79 4.69 17.44
CA ASP A 330 12.67 3.93 18.34
C ASP A 330 12.14 2.50 18.58
N LYS A 331 10.82 2.34 18.69
CA LYS A 331 10.18 1.02 18.84
C LYS A 331 10.20 0.22 17.54
N THR A 332 10.05 0.90 16.40
CA THR A 332 10.10 0.27 15.08
C THR A 332 11.50 -0.26 14.78
N GLU A 333 12.52 0.57 15.02
CA GLU A 333 13.94 0.20 14.89
C GLU A 333 14.28 -0.98 15.80
N GLN A 334 13.96 -0.89 17.10
CA GLN A 334 14.22 -1.97 18.05
C GLN A 334 13.53 -3.28 17.63
N ALA A 335 12.25 -3.23 17.27
CA ALA A 335 11.50 -4.43 16.88
C ALA A 335 12.10 -5.12 15.63
N LEU A 336 12.58 -4.35 14.66
CA LEU A 336 13.19 -4.90 13.44
C LEU A 336 14.60 -5.41 13.66
N LEU A 337 15.39 -4.76 14.52
CA LEU A 337 16.71 -5.25 14.94
C LEU A 337 16.59 -6.59 15.70
N ASP A 338 15.67 -6.67 16.66
CA ASP A 338 15.40 -7.89 17.44
C ASP A 338 15.00 -9.06 16.53
N VAL A 339 14.12 -8.80 15.56
CA VAL A 339 13.69 -9.81 14.59
C VAL A 339 14.85 -10.26 13.71
N ALA A 340 15.66 -9.34 13.20
CA ALA A 340 16.83 -9.67 12.38
C ALA A 340 17.82 -10.53 13.17
N GLU A 341 18.12 -10.18 14.42
CA GLU A 341 18.98 -10.98 15.30
C GLU A 341 18.41 -12.38 15.54
N LYS A 342 17.14 -12.48 15.91
CA LYS A 342 16.46 -13.77 16.13
C LYS A 342 16.48 -14.65 14.88
N MET A 343 16.36 -14.07 13.68
CA MET A 343 16.46 -14.79 12.42
C MET A 343 17.89 -15.25 12.12
N ARG A 344 18.92 -14.51 12.53
CA ARG A 344 20.34 -14.95 12.42
C ARG A 344 20.62 -16.16 13.30
N LEU A 345 20.08 -16.18 14.53
CA LEU A 345 20.30 -17.28 15.49
C LEU A 345 19.60 -18.60 15.11
N LYS A 346 18.60 -18.55 14.23
CA LYS A 346 17.85 -19.72 13.75
C LYS A 346 18.42 -20.34 12.46
N LYS A 347 19.45 -19.73 11.86
CA LYS A 347 20.23 -20.34 10.76
C LYS A 347 21.24 -21.31 11.34
#